data_AF-A0A9D4PE54-F1
#
_entry.id   AF-A0A9D4PE54-F1
#
_cell.length_a   1.000
_cell.length_b   1.000
_cell.length_c   1.000
_cell.angle_alpha   90.00
_cell.angle_beta   90.00
_cell.angle_gamma   90.00
#
_symmetry.space_group_name_H-M   'P 1'
#
loop_
_entity.id
_entity.type
_entity.pdbx_description
1 polymer ?
#
loop_
_entity_poly.entity_id
_entity_poly.type
_entity_poly.pdbx_seq_one_letter_code
_entity_poly.pdbx_strand_id
1 'polypeptide(L)'
;MNCAKPIVVRLSTGIRSMNSIMTSNDNGSCDNELAQGWYRFETPYGNRMPEQPASPGMCNTMVPFWFYGRHPPQPSMPMPAVACGADETDSCSYYANIRVQHCGTYMAYYLQPLPRCFMAYCIGERLSRRRYRNASDIFAHLRNMTTEMSTGATSPDANEDR
;
A
#
# COMPACT_ATOMS: atom_id res chain seq x y z
N MET A 1 18.52 -10.66 -10.46
CA MET A 1 17.24 -10.58 -11.20
C MET A 1 16.98 -9.13 -11.58
N ASN A 2 16.46 -8.87 -12.78
CA ASN A 2 16.10 -7.52 -13.19
C ASN A 2 14.72 -7.15 -12.64
N CYS A 3 14.66 -6.08 -11.86
CA CYS A 3 13.39 -5.53 -11.39
C CYS A 3 12.70 -4.74 -12.51
N ALA A 4 11.36 -4.69 -12.47
CA ALA A 4 10.58 -3.72 -13.23
C ALA A 4 11.08 -2.28 -12.99
N LYS A 5 10.76 -1.37 -13.91
CA LYS A 5 11.07 0.06 -13.79
C LYS A 5 9.80 0.82 -13.38
N PRO A 6 9.51 0.94 -12.07
CA PRO A 6 8.28 1.58 -11.61
C PRO A 6 8.35 3.11 -11.64
N ILE A 7 7.18 3.72 -11.81
CA ILE A 7 6.91 5.09 -11.39
C ILE A 7 6.97 5.13 -9.86
N VAL A 8 7.80 6.01 -9.30
CA VAL A 8 7.93 6.17 -7.86
C VAL A 8 6.85 7.15 -7.38
N VAL A 9 5.92 6.65 -6.58
CA VAL A 9 4.83 7.43 -6.00
C VAL A 9 5.21 7.80 -4.57
N ARG A 10 5.50 9.09 -4.38
CA ARG A 10 5.80 9.68 -3.08
C ARG A 10 4.56 10.42 -2.57
N LEU A 11 3.97 9.91 -1.50
CA LEU A 11 2.80 10.51 -0.87
C LEU A 11 3.17 10.99 0.53
N SER A 12 3.31 12.30 0.69
CA SER A 12 3.62 12.92 1.98
C SER A 12 2.44 12.97 2.94
N THR A 13 1.21 13.01 2.40
CA THR A 13 -0.02 13.26 3.17
C THR A 13 -0.71 12.01 3.69
N GLY A 14 -0.24 10.81 3.32
CA GLY A 14 -0.81 9.56 3.82
C GLY A 14 -2.26 9.31 3.42
N ILE A 15 -2.81 10.03 2.43
CA ILE A 15 -4.22 9.89 2.02
C ILE A 15 -4.58 8.48 1.55
N ARG A 16 -3.61 7.72 1.03
CA ARG A 16 -3.80 6.32 0.63
C ARG A 16 -3.53 5.34 1.78
N SER A 17 -3.21 5.83 2.97
CA SER A 17 -2.94 5.00 4.16
C SER A 17 -4.19 4.27 4.62
N MET A 18 -4.02 3.03 5.08
CA MET A 18 -5.04 2.32 5.86
C MET A 18 -5.58 3.13 7.05
N ASN A 19 -4.85 4.12 7.57
CA ASN A 19 -5.33 4.94 8.69
C ASN A 19 -6.00 6.25 8.25
N SER A 20 -6.06 6.52 6.95
CA SER A 20 -6.78 7.68 6.41
C SER A 20 -8.24 7.32 6.22
N ILE A 21 -9.12 8.02 6.92
CA ILE A 21 -10.57 7.80 6.91
C ILE A 21 -11.22 8.93 6.13
N MET A 22 -12.03 8.58 5.13
CA MET A 22 -12.82 9.54 4.37
C MET A 22 -13.85 10.21 5.27
N THR A 23 -13.95 11.52 5.16
CA THR A 23 -14.99 12.35 5.79
C THR A 23 -15.92 12.94 4.73
N SER A 24 -17.04 13.53 5.16
CA SER A 24 -18.01 14.16 4.24
C SER A 24 -17.46 15.36 3.46
N ASN A 25 -16.31 15.90 3.87
CA ASN A 25 -15.68 17.05 3.21
C ASN A 25 -14.58 16.63 2.22
N ASP A 26 -14.28 15.33 2.14
CA ASP A 26 -13.24 14.83 1.26
C ASP A 26 -13.79 14.55 -0.14
N ASN A 27 -13.03 14.93 -1.16
CA ASN A 27 -13.30 14.53 -2.54
C ASN A 27 -12.93 13.05 -2.80
N GLY A 28 -12.51 12.30 -1.78
CA GLY A 28 -12.07 10.92 -1.91
C GLY A 28 -10.90 10.68 -2.87
N SER A 29 -10.23 9.56 -2.67
CA SER A 29 -9.22 9.04 -3.57
C SER A 29 -9.90 8.37 -4.76
N CYS A 30 -9.34 8.59 -5.95
CA CYS A 30 -9.81 7.99 -7.20
C CYS A 30 -8.63 7.51 -8.03
N ASP A 31 -8.68 6.24 -8.44
CA ASP A 31 -7.70 5.64 -9.37
C ASP A 31 -8.34 5.20 -10.69
N ASN A 32 -9.50 5.74 -11.05
CA ASN A 32 -10.14 5.48 -12.34
C ASN A 32 -9.39 6.08 -13.53
N GLU A 33 -8.54 7.08 -13.27
CA GLU A 33 -7.65 7.69 -14.26
C GLU A 33 -6.18 7.32 -14.01
N LEU A 34 -5.90 6.34 -13.13
CA LEU A 34 -4.55 5.85 -12.90
C LEU A 34 -3.99 5.29 -14.21
N ALA A 35 -2.84 5.82 -14.65
CA ALA A 35 -2.16 5.26 -15.81
C ALA A 35 -1.79 3.79 -15.55
N GLN A 36 -2.06 2.92 -16.51
CA GLN A 36 -1.65 1.53 -16.35
C GLN A 36 -0.12 1.42 -16.39
N GLY A 37 0.49 0.74 -15.42
CA GLY A 37 1.95 0.68 -15.35
C GLY A 37 2.52 0.09 -14.08
N TRP A 38 3.85 0.07 -13.99
CA TRP A 38 4.57 -0.34 -12.79
C TRP A 38 4.67 0.82 -11.79
N TYR A 39 4.36 0.55 -10.53
CA TYR A 39 4.35 1.50 -9.43
C TYR A 39 5.17 0.98 -8.25
N ARG A 40 5.88 1.89 -7.60
CA ARG A 40 6.54 1.68 -6.31
C ARG A 40 6.10 2.79 -5.38
N PHE A 41 5.72 2.42 -4.16
CA PHE A 41 5.27 3.37 -3.16
C PHE A 41 6.38 3.68 -2.16
N GLU A 42 6.63 4.97 -1.95
CA GLU A 42 7.54 5.48 -0.93
C GLU A 42 6.73 6.40 -0.01
N THR A 43 6.23 5.85 1.10
CA THR A 43 5.40 6.62 2.05
C THR A 43 5.84 6.30 3.48
N PRO A 44 5.68 7.26 4.43
CA PRO A 44 6.01 7.02 5.83
C PRO A 44 4.99 6.11 6.53
N TYR A 45 3.91 5.77 5.85
CA TYR A 45 2.83 4.92 6.36
C TYR A 45 2.93 3.47 5.86
N GLY A 46 4.02 3.16 5.14
CA GLY A 46 4.28 1.87 4.50
C GLY A 46 4.49 1.98 2.99
N ASN A 47 5.08 0.94 2.41
CA ASN A 47 5.54 0.91 1.02
C ASN A 47 4.93 -0.23 0.19
N ARG A 48 3.89 -0.88 0.71
CA ARG A 48 3.19 -2.01 0.11
C ARG A 48 1.69 -1.84 0.25
N MET A 49 0.93 -2.44 -0.64
CA MET A 49 -0.51 -2.61 -0.43
C MET A 49 -0.75 -3.49 0.81
N PRO A 50 -1.78 -3.23 1.62
CA PRO A 50 -2.08 -4.04 2.80
C PRO A 50 -2.56 -5.44 2.40
N GLU A 51 -2.14 -6.46 3.13
CA GLU A 51 -2.66 -7.85 2.98
C GLU A 51 -3.92 -8.09 3.80
N GLN A 52 -4.28 -7.15 4.68
CA GLN A 52 -5.51 -7.18 5.44
C GLN A 52 -6.60 -6.40 4.70
N PRO A 53 -7.85 -6.86 4.76
CA PRO A 53 -8.96 -6.11 4.19
C PRO A 53 -9.05 -4.69 4.75
N ALA A 54 -9.13 -3.74 3.84
CA ALA A 54 -9.49 -2.37 4.15
C ALA A 54 -11.02 -2.27 4.22
N SER A 55 -11.57 -1.73 5.30
CA SER A 55 -13.01 -1.48 5.41
C SER A 55 -13.41 -0.27 4.55
N PRO A 56 -14.67 -0.20 4.06
CA PRO A 56 -15.16 0.96 3.33
C PRO A 56 -14.85 2.29 4.02
N GLY A 57 -14.47 3.31 3.25
CA GLY A 57 -14.04 4.62 3.75
C GLY A 57 -12.57 4.72 4.16
N MET A 58 -11.83 3.60 4.32
CA MET A 58 -10.39 3.63 4.56
C MET A 58 -9.62 4.04 3.30
N CYS A 59 -8.35 4.45 3.46
CA CYS A 59 -7.49 4.96 2.38
C CYS A 59 -8.11 6.15 1.63
N ASN A 60 -8.90 6.93 2.37
CA ASN A 60 -9.68 8.05 1.88
C ASN A 60 -10.55 7.68 0.67
N THR A 61 -11.11 6.47 0.56
CA THR A 61 -11.92 6.04 -0.60
C THR A 61 -13.15 5.25 -0.16
N MET A 62 -14.23 5.29 -0.93
CA MET A 62 -15.43 4.51 -0.59
C MET A 62 -15.18 3.01 -0.75
N VAL A 63 -14.50 2.63 -1.84
CA VAL A 63 -14.14 1.23 -2.12
C VAL A 63 -12.61 1.09 -2.12
N PRO A 64 -12.01 0.73 -0.97
CA PRO A 64 -10.57 0.57 -0.87
C PRO A 64 -10.11 -0.79 -1.40
N PHE A 65 -9.12 -0.75 -2.29
CA PHE A 65 -8.48 -1.93 -2.87
C PHE A 65 -7.25 -2.33 -2.07
N TRP A 66 -7.27 -3.54 -1.50
CA TRP A 66 -6.17 -4.16 -0.74
C TRP A 66 -5.59 -5.36 -1.51
N PHE A 67 -4.41 -5.83 -1.13
CA PHE A 67 -3.72 -6.94 -1.81
C PHE A 67 -4.30 -8.29 -1.37
N TYR A 68 -4.96 -8.99 -2.28
CA TYR A 68 -5.58 -10.28 -1.98
C TYR A 68 -4.53 -11.39 -1.97
N GLY A 69 -4.19 -11.87 -0.77
CA GLY A 69 -3.23 -12.95 -0.55
C GLY A 69 -1.98 -12.47 0.19
N ARG A 70 -0.83 -13.05 -0.15
CA ARG A 70 0.46 -12.73 0.47
C ARG A 70 1.44 -12.23 -0.56
N HIS A 71 2.20 -11.18 -0.22
CA HIS A 71 3.28 -10.71 -1.05
C HIS A 71 4.41 -11.76 -1.12
N PRO A 72 5.19 -11.78 -2.21
CA PRO A 72 6.32 -12.70 -2.33
C PRO A 72 7.36 -12.44 -1.22
N PRO A 73 7.72 -13.43 -0.39
CA PRO A 73 8.61 -13.19 0.76
C PRO A 73 10.06 -12.91 0.34
N GLN A 74 10.45 -13.30 -0.88
CA GLN A 74 11.80 -13.18 -1.41
C GLN A 74 11.76 -12.51 -2.79
N PRO A 75 12.90 -11.96 -3.27
CA PRO A 75 13.01 -11.43 -4.62
C PRO A 75 12.43 -12.39 -5.66
N SER A 76 11.59 -11.86 -6.54
CA SER A 76 10.81 -12.66 -7.47
C SER A 76 10.76 -12.04 -8.85
N MET A 77 10.36 -12.85 -9.83
CA MET A 77 9.90 -12.38 -11.12
C MET A 77 8.49 -11.77 -10.98
N PRO A 78 8.03 -10.94 -11.92
CA PRO A 78 6.64 -10.50 -11.97
C PRO A 78 5.67 -11.68 -11.92
N MET A 79 4.78 -11.70 -10.93
CA MET A 79 3.76 -12.73 -10.78
C MET A 79 2.35 -12.12 -10.85
N PRO A 80 1.37 -12.83 -11.43
CA PRO A 80 -0.04 -12.44 -11.33
C PRO A 80 -0.47 -12.30 -9.87
N ALA A 81 -1.27 -11.28 -9.59
CA ALA A 81 -1.88 -11.07 -8.29
C ALA A 81 -3.24 -10.40 -8.45
N VAL A 82 -4.00 -10.31 -7.36
CA VAL A 82 -5.32 -9.69 -7.34
C VAL A 82 -5.32 -8.61 -6.26
N ALA A 83 -5.86 -7.44 -6.58
CA ALA A 83 -6.28 -6.48 -5.59
C ALA A 83 -7.80 -6.59 -5.43
N CYS A 84 -8.28 -6.60 -4.19
CA CYS A 84 -9.70 -6.71 -3.90
C CYS A 84 -10.26 -5.45 -3.27
N GLY A 85 -11.39 -4.97 -3.78
CA GLY A 85 -12.11 -3.80 -3.29
C GLY A 85 -13.22 -4.21 -2.33
N ALA A 86 -13.24 -3.62 -1.14
CA ALA A 86 -14.29 -3.85 -0.15
C ALA A 86 -15.45 -2.86 -0.32
N ASP A 87 -16.68 -3.33 -0.11
CA ASP A 87 -17.86 -2.49 0.08
C ASP A 87 -18.62 -2.89 1.36
N GLU A 88 -19.83 -2.36 1.54
CA GLU A 88 -20.66 -2.62 2.72
C GLU A 88 -21.15 -4.08 2.82
N THR A 89 -20.98 -4.88 1.75
CA THR A 89 -21.50 -6.25 1.67
C THR A 89 -20.42 -7.30 1.87
N ASP A 90 -19.24 -7.10 1.30
CA ASP A 90 -18.09 -7.99 1.47
C ASP A 90 -16.79 -7.18 1.52
N SER A 91 -15.83 -7.72 2.28
CA SER A 91 -14.43 -7.33 2.25
C SER A 91 -13.77 -7.42 0.85
N CYS A 92 -14.41 -8.08 -0.10
CA CYS A 92 -13.87 -8.42 -1.40
C CYS A 92 -14.95 -8.55 -2.50
N SER A 93 -15.66 -7.45 -2.77
CA SER A 93 -16.75 -7.38 -3.77
C SER A 93 -16.26 -7.01 -5.19
N TYR A 94 -15.10 -6.35 -5.30
CA TYR A 94 -14.53 -5.91 -6.57
C TYR A 94 -13.14 -6.49 -6.77
N TYR A 95 -12.77 -6.79 -8.01
CA TYR A 95 -11.48 -7.40 -8.33
C TYR A 95 -10.73 -6.57 -9.38
N ALA A 96 -9.44 -6.37 -9.14
CA ALA A 96 -8.51 -5.85 -10.13
C ALA A 96 -7.35 -6.83 -10.30
N ASN A 97 -7.16 -7.31 -11.54
CA ASN A 97 -6.02 -8.13 -11.89
C ASN A 97 -4.76 -7.25 -11.94
N ILE A 98 -3.77 -7.57 -11.12
CA ILE A 98 -2.52 -6.81 -11.05
C ILE A 98 -1.33 -7.77 -11.24
N ARG A 99 -0.13 -7.23 -11.19
CA ARG A 99 1.08 -8.04 -10.98
C ARG A 99 1.88 -7.49 -9.82
N VAL A 100 2.62 -8.36 -9.16
CA VAL A 100 3.56 -7.98 -8.11
C VAL A 100 4.94 -8.53 -8.43
N GLN A 101 5.96 -7.75 -8.12
CA GLN A 101 7.35 -8.19 -8.16
C GLN A 101 8.05 -7.73 -6.88
N HIS A 102 8.70 -8.67 -6.18
CA HIS A 102 9.58 -8.31 -5.08
C HIS A 102 11.00 -8.06 -5.61
N CYS A 103 11.51 -6.86 -5.38
CA CYS A 103 12.81 -6.41 -5.90
C CYS A 103 13.89 -6.33 -4.81
N GLY A 104 13.75 -7.14 -3.76
CA GLY A 104 14.65 -7.18 -2.60
C GLY A 104 14.35 -6.11 -1.57
N THR A 105 14.37 -4.83 -1.96
CA THR A 105 14.16 -3.71 -1.02
C THR A 105 12.78 -3.07 -1.14
N TYR A 106 12.01 -3.40 -2.17
CA TYR A 106 10.67 -2.87 -2.39
C TYR A 106 9.79 -3.84 -3.18
N MET A 107 8.48 -3.60 -3.12
CA MET A 107 7.50 -4.22 -4.01
C MET A 107 7.19 -3.27 -5.16
N ALA A 108 7.20 -3.82 -6.38
CA ALA A 108 6.66 -3.16 -7.55
C ALA A 108 5.30 -3.77 -7.90
N TYR A 109 4.32 -2.93 -8.20
CA TYR A 109 2.98 -3.35 -8.56
C TYR A 109 2.66 -2.90 -9.98
N TYR A 110 2.22 -3.81 -10.83
CA TYR A 110 1.64 -3.44 -12.12
C TYR A 110 0.15 -3.18 -11.90
N LEU A 111 -0.23 -1.91 -11.89
CA LEU A 111 -1.59 -1.47 -11.60
C LEU A 111 -2.29 -1.02 -12.88
N GLN A 112 -3.62 -1.00 -12.83
CA GLN A 112 -4.50 -0.60 -13.91
C GLN A 112 -5.53 0.39 -13.36
N PRO A 113 -6.18 1.22 -14.21
CA PRO A 113 -7.26 2.08 -13.76
C PRO A 113 -8.39 1.25 -13.15
N LEU A 114 -8.98 1.77 -12.06
CA LEU A 114 -10.16 1.19 -11.45
C LEU A 114 -11.44 1.60 -12.20
N PRO A 115 -12.53 0.82 -12.15
CA PRO A 115 -13.69 1.10 -13.01
C PRO A 115 -14.41 2.43 -12.74
N ARG A 116 -14.33 2.97 -11.51
CA ARG A 116 -15.13 4.12 -11.07
C ARG A 116 -14.41 4.95 -10.00
N CYS A 117 -14.79 6.22 -9.86
CA CYS A 117 -14.66 6.94 -8.60
C CYS A 117 -15.79 6.51 -7.64
N PHE A 118 -15.61 6.42 -6.32
CA PHE A 118 -14.41 6.66 -5.50
C PHE A 118 -13.79 5.32 -5.10
N MET A 119 -12.96 4.76 -5.99
CA MET A 119 -12.22 3.52 -5.79
C MET A 119 -10.71 3.81 -5.86
N ALA A 120 -9.94 3.24 -4.94
CA ALA A 120 -8.50 3.51 -4.85
C ALA A 120 -7.70 2.37 -4.24
N TYR A 121 -6.45 2.21 -4.68
CA TYR A 121 -5.49 1.29 -4.07
C TYR A 121 -4.99 1.83 -2.73
N CYS A 122 -5.16 1.02 -1.68
CA CYS A 122 -4.62 1.27 -0.35
C CYS A 122 -3.12 1.02 -0.29
N ILE A 123 -2.40 1.87 0.42
CA ILE A 123 -0.96 1.79 0.64
C ILE A 123 -0.68 1.83 2.14
N GLY A 124 0.17 0.94 2.61
CA GLY A 124 0.55 0.88 4.01
C GLY A 124 -0.35 -0.02 4.83
N GLU A 125 0.22 -0.57 5.89
CA GLU A 125 -0.47 -1.51 6.78
C GLU A 125 -1.28 -0.76 7.84
N ARG A 126 -2.31 -1.44 8.38
CA ARG A 126 -3.05 -0.89 9.52
C ARG A 126 -2.12 -0.80 10.72
N LEU A 127 -2.03 0.38 11.34
CA LEU A 127 -1.29 0.53 12.60
C LEU A 127 -2.07 -0.22 13.68
N SER A 128 -1.63 -1.44 13.99
CA SER A 128 -2.27 -2.25 15.03
C SER A 128 -1.68 -1.96 16.40
N ARG A 129 -2.51 -1.99 17.45
CA ARG A 129 -2.08 -1.94 18.85
C ARG A 129 -1.12 -3.09 19.24
N ARG A 130 -1.02 -4.13 18.40
CA ARG A 130 -0.05 -5.22 18.57
C ARG A 130 1.35 -4.84 18.09
N ARG A 131 1.46 -3.95 17.10
CA ARG A 131 2.74 -3.50 16.53
C ARG A 131 3.24 -2.20 17.15
N TYR A 132 2.33 -1.34 17.60
CA TYR A 132 2.64 -0.09 18.31
C TYR A 132 1.85 -0.05 19.62
N ARG A 133 2.55 -0.06 20.75
CA ARG A 133 1.94 -0.14 22.08
C ARG A 133 1.45 1.23 22.54
N ASN A 134 2.05 2.30 22.04
CA ASN A 134 1.74 3.68 22.40
C ASN A 134 2.02 4.65 21.23
N ALA A 135 1.65 5.92 21.42
CA ALA A 135 1.84 6.97 20.41
C ALA A 135 3.33 7.23 20.11
N SER A 136 4.23 7.09 21.09
CA SER A 136 5.67 7.25 20.88
C SER A 136 6.26 6.22 19.92
N ASP A 137 5.78 4.97 19.93
CA ASP A 137 6.20 3.93 18.99
C ASP A 137 5.80 4.31 17.55
N ILE A 138 4.61 4.90 17.39
CA ILE A 138 4.13 5.41 16.10
C ILE A 138 5.01 6.58 15.65
N PHE A 139 5.28 7.56 16.53
CA PHE A 139 6.12 8.71 16.20
C PHE A 139 7.58 8.33 15.90
N ALA A 140 8.13 7.32 16.57
CA ALA A 140 9.46 6.78 16.27
C ALA A 140 9.50 6.12 14.89
N HIS A 141 8.48 5.32 14.55
CA HIS A 141 8.35 4.68 13.25
C HIS A 141 8.23 5.69 12.10
N LEU A 142 7.38 6.71 12.26
CA LEU A 142 7.22 7.79 11.28
C LEU A 142 8.53 8.61 11.11
N ARG A 143 9.27 8.86 12.20
CA ARG A 143 10.59 9.54 12.16
C ARG A 143 11.66 8.72 11.44
N ASN A 144 11.75 7.42 11.70
CA ASN A 144 12.71 6.57 11.03
C ASN A 144 12.44 6.48 9.52
N MET A 145 11.18 6.33 9.10
CA MET A 145 10.85 6.29 7.67
C MET A 145 11.04 7.62 6.94
N THR A 146 10.75 8.76 7.59
CA THR A 146 11.05 10.08 7.00
C THR A 146 12.56 10.28 6.82
N THR A 147 13.37 9.71 7.71
CA THR A 147 14.83 9.72 7.61
C THR A 147 15.35 8.79 6.49
N GLU A 148 14.72 7.64 6.27
CA GLU A 148 15.06 6.74 5.15
C GLU A 148 14.69 7.34 3.77
N MET A 149 13.56 8.07 3.68
CA MET A 149 13.18 8.80 2.47
C MET A 149 14.12 9.97 2.13
N SER A 150 14.80 10.57 3.12
CA SER A 150 15.74 11.67 2.89
C SER A 150 17.17 11.21 2.61
N THR A 151 17.54 10.00 3.06
CA THR A 151 18.92 9.48 2.97
C THR A 151 19.14 8.48 1.83
N GLY A 152 18.08 7.95 1.21
CA GLY A 152 18.22 6.92 0.17
C GLY A 152 18.86 5.62 0.67
N ALA A 153 18.90 5.41 1.99
CA ALA A 153 19.60 4.30 2.63
C ALA A 153 18.70 3.07 2.74
N THR A 154 19.29 1.90 2.46
CA THR A 154 18.71 0.56 2.59
C THR A 154 18.42 0.22 4.05
N SER A 155 17.19 -0.25 4.32
CA SER A 155 16.77 -0.86 5.60
C SER A 155 17.82 -1.87 6.11
N PRO A 156 18.13 -1.90 7.41
CA PRO A 156 18.88 -3.00 7.98
C PRO A 156 18.02 -4.29 7.93
N ASP A 157 18.68 -5.38 7.55
CA ASP A 157 18.11 -6.71 7.45
C ASP A 157 17.38 -7.12 8.74
N ALA A 158 16.21 -7.72 8.57
CA ALA A 158 15.59 -8.53 9.61
C ALA A 158 16.35 -9.86 9.68
N ASN A 159 17.29 -9.96 10.61
CA ASN A 159 17.86 -11.23 11.03
C ASN A 159 18.15 -11.24 12.53
N GLU A 160 17.20 -11.79 13.29
CA GLU A 160 17.29 -12.46 14.62
C GLU A 160 15.83 -12.84 14.94
N ASP A 161 15.45 -14.08 15.21
CA ASP A 161 16.13 -15.01 16.11
C ASP A 161 15.87 -16.50 15.77
N ARG A 162 16.83 -17.26 16.28
CA ARG A 162 16.99 -18.70 16.45
C ARG A 162 15.84 -19.38 17.20
#